data_AF-A0A7V3HY79-F1
#
_entry.id   AF-A0A7V3HY79-F1
#
_cell.length_a   1.000
_cell.length_b   1.000
_cell.length_c   1.000
_cell.angle_alpha   90.00
_cell.angle_beta   90.00
_cell.angle_gamma   90.00
#
_symmetry.space_group_name_H-M   'P 1'
#
loop_
_entity.id
_entity.type
_entity.pdbx_description
1 polymer ?
#
loop_
_entity_poly.entity_id
_entity_poly.type
_entity_poly.pdbx_seq_one_letter_code
_entity_poly.pdbx_strand_id
1 'polypeptide(L)' 'AFLDAQPDLSPKARPRYVRIAADLPSTATHKVLKRQLITEGTRIGEGETLWEREPRGTAYRSVSPGVASR' A
#
# COMPACT_ATOMS: atom_id res chain seq x y z
N ALA A 1 17.31 5.05 -5.08
CA ALA A 1 16.89 4.03 -4.07
C ALA A 1 16.18 2.87 -4.78
N PHE A 2 15.83 1.76 -4.12
CA PHE A 2 15.31 0.51 -4.75
C PHE A 2 14.30 0.73 -5.90
N LEU A 3 13.26 1.55 -5.69
CA LEU A 3 12.24 1.82 -6.72
C LEU A 3 12.78 2.55 -7.95
N ASP A 4 13.79 3.42 -7.79
CA ASP A 4 14.39 4.15 -8.92
C ASP A 4 15.33 3.28 -9.75
N ALA A 5 15.72 2.11 -9.22
CA ALA A 5 16.54 1.13 -9.92
C ALA A 5 15.69 0.15 -10.75
N GLN A 6 14.36 0.22 -10.69
CA GLN A 6 13.47 -0.69 -11.41
C GLN A 6 13.30 -0.19 -12.86
N PRO A 7 13.83 -0.90 -13.87
CA PRO A 7 13.82 -0.42 -15.26
C PRO A 7 12.42 -0.38 -15.88
N ASP A 8 11.48 -1.13 -15.32
CA ASP A 8 10.08 -1.23 -15.73
C ASP A 8 9.15 -0.24 -15.00
N LEU A 9 9.66 0.49 -14.00
CA LEU A 9 8.89 1.47 -13.24
C LEU A 9 9.17 2.90 -13.70
N SER A 10 8.26 3.45 -14.50
CA SER A 10 8.31 4.88 -14.86
C SER A 10 8.24 5.77 -13.60
N PRO A 11 8.94 6.92 -13.55
CA PRO A 11 8.80 7.89 -12.46
C PRO A 11 7.35 8.34 -12.21
N LYS A 12 6.51 8.35 -13.26
CA LYS A 12 5.07 8.69 -13.15
C LYS A 12 4.23 7.55 -12.56
N ALA A 13 4.72 6.32 -12.59
CA ALA A 13 4.05 5.14 -12.05
C ALA A 13 4.28 4.95 -10.54
N ARG A 14 5.07 5.84 -9.90
CA ARG A 14 5.33 5.78 -8.46
C ARG A 14 4.03 5.92 -7.65
N PRO A 15 3.62 4.89 -6.90
CA PRO A 15 2.36 4.92 -6.17
C PRO A 15 2.36 6.02 -5.10
N ARG A 16 1.18 6.56 -4.81
CA ARG A 16 0.98 7.49 -3.68
C ARG A 16 0.95 6.75 -2.34
N TYR A 17 0.37 5.56 -2.33
CA TYR A 17 0.20 4.72 -1.14
C TYR A 17 0.76 3.32 -1.39
N VAL A 18 1.47 2.77 -0.41
CA VAL A 18 1.95 1.38 -0.40
C VAL A 18 1.48 0.73 0.89
N ARG A 19 0.68 -0.32 0.79
CA ARG A 19 0.24 -1.12 1.94
C ARG A 19 1.09 -2.37 2.02
N ILE A 20 1.72 -2.60 3.16
CA ILE A 20 2.45 -3.83 3.48
C ILE A 20 1.54 -4.67 4.37
N ALA A 21 1.25 -5.89 3.93
CA ALA A 21 0.38 -6.83 4.62
C ALA A 21 1.01 -8.23 4.59
N ALA A 22 0.77 -9.03 5.63
CA ALA A 22 1.21 -10.43 5.66
C ALA A 22 0.43 -11.29 4.66
N ASP A 23 -0.86 -10.99 4.46
CA ASP A 23 -1.77 -11.75 3.61
C ASP A 23 -2.65 -10.83 2.77
N LEU A 24 -3.11 -11.35 1.62
CA LEU A 24 -4.10 -10.70 0.76
C LEU A 24 -5.39 -11.50 0.72
N PRO A 25 -6.56 -10.83 0.70
CA PRO A 25 -7.84 -11.52 0.56
C PRO A 25 -7.85 -12.26 -0.78
N SER A 26 -8.10 -13.56 -0.74
CA SER A 26 -8.08 -14.42 -1.92
C SER A 26 -9.18 -15.48 -1.89
N THR A 27 -9.51 -16.03 -3.05
CA THR A 27 -10.41 -17.19 -3.18
C THR A 27 -9.72 -18.48 -2.74
N ALA A 28 -10.49 -19.57 -2.59
CA ALA A 28 -9.94 -20.91 -2.42
C ALA A 28 -8.95 -21.36 -3.53
N THR A 29 -8.98 -20.70 -4.68
CA THR A 29 -8.07 -20.92 -5.81
C THR A 29 -6.94 -19.88 -5.90
N HIS A 30 -6.67 -19.16 -4.81
CA HIS A 30 -5.58 -18.18 -4.69
C HIS A 30 -5.69 -16.96 -5.61
N LYS A 31 -6.91 -16.63 -6.08
CA LYS A 31 -7.15 -15.40 -6.84
C LYS A 31 -7.34 -14.24 -5.86
N VAL A 32 -6.55 -13.18 -5.99
CA VAL A 32 -6.69 -11.97 -5.17
C VAL A 32 -8.03 -11.28 -5.42
N LEU A 33 -8.77 -11.00 -4.35
CA LEU A 33 -10.08 -10.34 -4.36
C LEU A 33 -9.95 -8.82 -4.50
N LYS A 34 -9.52 -8.36 -5.68
CA LYS A 34 -9.24 -6.93 -5.95
C LYS A 34 -10.41 -5.99 -5.65
N ARG A 35 -11.67 -6.43 -5.83
CA ARG A 35 -12.86 -5.62 -5.53
C ARG A 35 -12.95 -5.27 -4.04
N GLN A 36 -12.62 -6.22 -3.18
CA GLN A 36 -12.56 -5.99 -1.73
C GLN A 36 -11.45 -4.99 -1.39
N LEU A 37 -10.25 -5.18 -1.97
CA LEU A 37 -9.12 -4.26 -1.77
C LEU A 37 -9.44 -2.82 -2.21
N ILE A 38 -10.18 -2.66 -3.32
CA ILE A 38 -10.64 -1.34 -3.78
C ILE A 38 -11.59 -0.70 -2.77
N THR A 39 -12.52 -1.48 -2.20
CA THR A 39 -13.44 -1.00 -1.17
C THR A 39 -12.71 -0.62 0.13
N GLU A 40 -11.70 -1.38 0.54
CA GLU A 40 -10.86 -1.07 1.70
C GLU A 40 -10.09 0.26 1.51
N GLY A 41 -9.53 0.47 0.32
CA GLY A 41 -8.77 1.68 0.00
C GLY A 41 -7.48 1.77 0.81
N THR A 42 -7.27 2.90 1.50
CA THR A 42 -6.11 3.12 2.38
C THR A 42 -6.33 2.65 3.81
N ARG A 43 -7.47 2.02 4.10
CA ARG A 43 -7.70 1.38 5.40
C ARG A 43 -6.80 0.15 5.50
N ILE A 44 -6.19 -0.02 6.67
CA ILE A 44 -5.27 -1.11 6.96
C ILE A 44 -5.79 -1.93 8.14
N GLY A 45 -5.56 -3.23 8.10
CA GLY A 45 -5.86 -4.17 9.18
C GLY A 45 -4.82 -4.16 10.29
N GLU A 46 -5.04 -5.01 11.30
CA GLU A 46 -4.06 -5.24 12.35
C GLU A 46 -2.77 -5.85 11.78
N GLY A 47 -1.62 -5.35 12.22
CA GLY A 47 -0.31 -5.79 11.75
C GLY A 47 0.09 -5.31 10.35
N GLU A 48 -0.80 -4.61 9.63
CA GLU A 48 -0.47 -3.99 8.34
C GLU A 48 0.21 -2.62 8.55
N THR A 49 0.96 -2.16 7.54
CA THR A 49 1.57 -0.82 7.55
C THR A 49 1.24 -0.08 6.26
N LEU A 50 0.74 1.15 6.38
CA LEU A 50 0.56 2.05 5.25
C LEU A 50 1.78 2.97 5.13
N TRP A 51 2.30 3.11 3.93
CA TRP A 51 3.31 4.09 3.58
C TRP A 51 2.71 5.09 2.59
N GLU A 52 2.99 6.38 2.81
CA GLU A 52 2.55 7.46 1.93
C GLU A 52 3.76 8.21 1.34
N ARG A 53 3.65 8.54 0.06
CA ARG A 53 4.59 9.43 -0.65
C ARG A 53 4.09 10.87 -0.65
N GLU A 54 4.96 11.84 -0.39
CA GLU A 54 4.56 13.25 -0.47
C GLU A 54 4.20 13.69 -1.90
N PRO A 55 3.33 14.71 -2.09
CA PRO A 55 2.88 15.14 -3.41
C PRO A 55 4.01 15.51 -4.39
N ARG A 56 5.11 16.07 -3.87
CA ARG A 56 6.25 16.54 -4.68
C ARG A 56 7.57 15.84 -4.31
N GLY A 57 7.48 14.63 -3.76
CA GLY A 57 8.64 13.87 -3.30
C GLY A 57 8.71 12.45 -3.86
N THR A 58 9.87 11.84 -3.68
CA THR A 58 10.12 10.43 -3.97
C THR A 58 10.23 9.56 -2.72
N ALA A 59 10.31 10.18 -1.54
CA ALA A 59 10.37 9.51 -0.25
C ALA A 59 8.99 9.00 0.18
N TYR A 60 8.99 7.83 0.80
CA TYR A 60 7.82 7.26 1.48
C TYR A 60 8.05 7.34 2.98
N ARG A 61 6.99 7.60 3.73
CA ARG A 61 6.98 7.53 5.19
C ARG A 61 5.87 6.60 5.67
N SER A 62 6.13 5.83 6.73
CA SER A 62 5.09 5.06 7.40
C SER A 62 4.06 6.01 8.01
N VAL A 63 2.79 5.79 7.67
CA VAL A 63 1.65 6.43 8.31
C VAL A 63 1.21 5.49 9.40
N SER A 64 1.61 5.77 10.64
CA SER A 64 1.05 5.06 11.79
C SER A 64 -0.45 5.30 11.77
N PRO A 65 -1.30 4.26 11.83
CA PRO A 65 -2.71 4.48 12.05
C PRO A 65 -2.81 5.20 13.40
N GLY A 66 -3.30 6.45 13.38
CA GLY A 66 -3.69 7.10 14.63
C GLY A 66 -4.71 6.16 15.28
N VAL A 67 -4.41 5.66 16.46
CA VAL A 67 -5.33 4.81 17.22
C VAL A 67 -6.62 5.61 17.39
N ALA A 68 -7.65 5.27 16.61
CA ALA A 68 -8.98 5.82 16.82
C ALA A 68 -9.43 5.31 18.20
N SER A 69 -9.49 6.22 19.17
CA SER A 69 -10.08 5.93 20.48
C SER A 69 -11.51 5.43 20.27
N ARG A 70 -11.84 4.36 21.00
CA ARG A 70 -13.16 3.72 21.07
C ARG A 70 -14.28 4.71 21.31
#